data_AF-A0A354DGX8-F1
#
_entry.id   AF-A0A354DGX8-F1
#
_cell.length_a   1.000
_cell.length_b   1.000
_cell.length_c   1.000
_cell.angle_alpha   90.00
_cell.angle_beta   90.00
_cell.angle_gamma   90.00
#
_symmetry.space_group_name_H-M   'P 1'
#
loop_
_entity.id
_entity.type
_entity.pdbx_description
1 polymer ?
#
loop_
_entity_poly.entity_id
_entity_poly.type
_entity_poly.pdbx_seq_one_letter_code
_entity_poly.pdbx_strand_id
1 'polypeptide(L)'
;MKWNIYCIGHDFTRDIEQIVALFFEDPTLIFHRIEQKDINEIAKPAMAIAMEYGEEVTVGIQLFPPKGDQTYSISHGEKVEEEDGVARRKHCKRVMNKGLLKVLEHYAGMVQPWGILTGIRPTKLMHTLVQEGKKSEEARHILREERLVTPEKIDLLQQIVDRQLKVLPDLYQLNEKEVSIYIGIPFCPTKCAYCTFPAYSIQGQRKLIDPFIALLKEEIKLVGEYLN
;
A
#
# COMPACT_ATOMS: atom_id res chain seq x y z
N MET A 1 -6.67 -13.38 15.86
CA MET A 1 -6.26 -14.80 15.69
C MET A 1 -4.73 -14.87 15.59
N LYS A 2 -4.07 -15.89 16.17
CA LYS A 2 -2.60 -15.98 16.21
C LYS A 2 -2.07 -16.88 15.09
N TRP A 3 -1.25 -16.34 14.19
CA TRP A 3 -0.66 -17.07 13.05
C TRP A 3 0.85 -17.22 13.21
N ASN A 4 1.37 -18.42 12.96
CA ASN A 4 2.81 -18.66 12.86
C ASN A 4 3.27 -18.44 11.40
N ILE A 5 4.19 -17.52 11.17
CA ILE A 5 4.72 -17.20 9.86
C ILE A 5 6.18 -17.64 9.80
N TYR A 6 6.47 -18.62 8.96
CA TYR A 6 7.83 -19.11 8.73
C TYR A 6 8.39 -18.46 7.47
N CYS A 7 9.37 -17.58 7.65
CA CYS A 7 10.05 -16.88 6.57
C CYS A 7 11.35 -17.61 6.23
N ILE A 8 11.50 -18.07 4.99
CA ILE A 8 12.66 -18.84 4.51
C ILE A 8 13.31 -18.04 3.39
N GLY A 9 14.56 -17.60 3.61
CA GLY A 9 15.31 -16.82 2.63
C GLY A 9 14.90 -15.34 2.50
N HIS A 10 14.04 -14.78 3.34
CA HIS A 10 13.64 -13.37 3.22
C HIS A 10 13.30 -12.70 4.56
N ASP A 11 13.18 -11.36 4.55
CA ASP A 11 12.93 -10.53 5.73
C ASP A 11 11.71 -9.59 5.64
N PHE A 12 10.84 -9.79 4.65
CA PHE A 12 9.65 -8.98 4.36
C PHE A 12 8.48 -9.07 5.38
N THR A 13 8.76 -9.05 6.68
CA THR A 13 7.73 -9.23 7.73
C THR A 13 6.64 -8.17 7.69
N ARG A 14 7.00 -6.90 7.51
CA ARG A 14 6.05 -5.78 7.42
C ARG A 14 5.09 -5.90 6.24
N ASP A 15 5.58 -6.41 5.12
CA ASP A 15 4.77 -6.58 3.92
C ASP A 15 3.76 -7.72 4.09
N ILE A 16 4.18 -8.80 4.76
CA ILE A 16 3.30 -9.90 5.16
C ILE A 16 2.21 -9.41 6.11
N GLU A 17 2.57 -8.62 7.14
CA GLU A 17 1.59 -8.02 8.06
C GLU A 17 0.51 -7.25 7.33
N GLN A 18 0.91 -6.40 6.38
CA GLN A 18 -0.02 -5.56 5.63
C GLN A 18 -1.00 -6.37 4.77
N ILE A 19 -0.52 -7.43 4.10
CA ILE A 19 -1.36 -8.27 3.25
C ILE A 19 -2.28 -9.16 4.10
N VAL A 20 -1.76 -9.76 5.17
CA VAL A 20 -2.55 -10.63 6.06
C VAL A 20 -3.67 -9.85 6.76
N ALA A 21 -3.42 -8.59 7.13
CA ALA A 21 -4.43 -7.71 7.70
C ALA A 21 -5.61 -7.40 6.77
N LEU A 22 -5.50 -7.68 5.46
CA LEU A 22 -6.63 -7.54 4.52
C LEU A 22 -7.69 -8.65 4.68
N PHE A 23 -7.32 -9.78 5.28
CA PHE A 23 -8.16 -10.99 5.37
C PHE A 23 -8.59 -11.32 6.79
N PHE A 24 -7.88 -10.81 7.80
CA PHE A 24 -8.17 -11.09 9.20
C PHE A 24 -8.18 -9.80 10.01
N GLU A 25 -9.17 -9.66 10.89
CA GLU A 25 -9.27 -8.56 11.84
C GLU A 25 -8.24 -8.73 12.97
N ASP A 26 -7.44 -7.70 13.22
CA ASP A 26 -6.37 -7.63 14.23
C ASP A 26 -5.55 -8.94 14.37
N PRO A 27 -4.85 -9.38 13.30
CA PRO A 27 -4.10 -10.62 13.33
C PRO A 27 -2.85 -10.46 14.20
N THR A 28 -2.60 -11.44 15.07
CA THR A 28 -1.33 -11.53 15.81
C THR A 28 -0.39 -12.45 15.04
N LEU A 29 0.65 -11.89 14.44
CA LEU A 29 1.63 -12.67 13.67
C LEU A 29 2.87 -12.96 14.51
N ILE A 30 3.28 -14.24 14.56
CA ILE A 30 4.56 -14.66 15.14
C ILE A 30 5.47 -15.05 13.99
N PHE A 31 6.57 -14.33 13.83
CA PHE A 31 7.54 -14.60 12.77
C PHE A 31 8.64 -15.54 13.26
N HIS A 32 8.90 -16.57 12.48
CA HIS A 32 9.98 -17.53 12.65
C HIS A 32 10.88 -17.46 11.43
N ARG A 33 12.18 -17.20 11.62
CA ARG A 33 13.17 -17.27 10.53
C ARG A 33 13.85 -18.61 10.60
N ILE A 34 13.77 -19.39 9.53
CA ILE A 34 14.36 -20.74 9.46
C ILE A 34 15.14 -20.89 8.15
N GLU A 35 16.26 -21.59 8.20
CA GLU A 35 17.10 -21.84 7.02
C GLU A 35 16.64 -23.09 6.25
N GLN A 36 16.17 -24.11 6.96
CA GLN A 36 15.44 -25.28 6.45
C GLN A 36 14.93 -26.08 7.67
N LYS A 37 13.66 -26.48 7.69
CA LYS A 37 13.20 -27.55 8.61
C LYS A 37 11.94 -28.25 8.13
N ASP A 38 11.86 -29.55 8.43
CA ASP A 38 10.75 -30.45 8.14
C ASP A 38 9.39 -29.85 8.46
N ILE A 39 8.55 -29.77 7.43
CA ILE A 39 7.18 -29.20 7.43
C ILE A 39 6.22 -29.95 8.39
N ASN A 40 6.65 -31.05 8.99
CA ASN A 40 5.78 -32.03 9.67
C ASN A 40 5.38 -31.65 11.12
N GLU A 41 5.95 -30.62 11.75
CA GLU A 41 5.58 -30.17 13.11
C GLU A 41 5.18 -28.68 13.16
N ILE A 42 4.40 -28.22 12.19
CA ILE A 42 3.94 -26.83 12.17
C ILE A 42 2.70 -26.66 13.05
N ALA A 43 2.80 -25.80 14.07
CA ALA A 43 1.65 -25.42 14.90
C ALA A 43 0.66 -24.56 14.10
N LYS A 44 -0.49 -25.15 13.73
CA LYS A 44 -1.59 -24.45 13.04
C LYS A 44 -2.24 -23.39 13.94
N PRO A 45 -2.72 -22.25 13.38
CA PRO A 45 -2.64 -21.87 11.98
C PRO A 45 -1.26 -21.30 11.62
N ALA A 46 -0.81 -21.58 10.40
CA ALA A 46 0.53 -21.21 9.97
C ALA A 46 0.63 -20.92 8.47
N MET A 47 1.64 -20.14 8.11
CA MET A 47 2.07 -19.93 6.72
C MET A 47 3.58 -20.12 6.63
N ALA A 48 4.03 -20.97 5.71
CA ALA A 48 5.43 -21.08 5.33
C ALA A 48 5.62 -20.36 3.99
N ILE A 49 6.52 -19.37 3.97
CA ILE A 49 6.83 -18.53 2.83
C ILE A 49 8.32 -18.69 2.55
N ALA A 50 8.65 -19.30 1.41
CA ALA A 50 10.01 -19.51 0.96
C ALA A 50 10.30 -18.70 -0.29
N MET A 51 11.47 -18.07 -0.31
CA MET A 51 11.97 -17.35 -1.48
C MET A 51 13.33 -17.87 -1.90
N GLU A 52 13.47 -18.15 -3.19
CA GLU A 52 14.74 -18.50 -3.82
C GLU A 52 15.14 -17.41 -4.81
N TYR A 53 16.44 -17.11 -4.86
CA TYR A 53 16.99 -16.02 -5.68
C TYR A 53 18.00 -16.57 -6.68
N GLY A 54 17.66 -16.50 -7.95
CA GLY A 54 18.55 -16.80 -9.07
C GLY A 54 18.39 -15.77 -10.19
N GLU A 55 18.44 -16.22 -11.44
CA GLU A 55 17.99 -15.45 -12.62
C GLU A 55 16.49 -15.14 -12.55
N GLU A 56 15.75 -16.02 -11.88
CA GLU A 56 14.36 -15.85 -11.50
C GLU A 56 14.25 -15.78 -9.97
N VAL A 57 13.34 -14.94 -9.47
CA VAL A 57 12.95 -14.97 -8.06
C VAL A 57 11.66 -15.75 -7.97
N THR A 58 11.70 -16.84 -7.22
CA THR A 58 10.54 -17.70 -6.98
C THR A 58 10.07 -17.55 -5.54
N VAL A 59 8.76 -17.62 -5.34
CA VAL A 59 8.12 -17.68 -4.04
C VAL A 59 7.25 -18.93 -3.96
N GLY A 60 7.51 -19.78 -2.97
CA GLY A 60 6.68 -20.90 -2.60
C GLY A 60 5.96 -20.60 -1.29
N ILE A 61 4.63 -20.72 -1.28
CA ILE A 61 3.83 -20.46 -0.07
C ILE A 61 2.93 -21.65 0.23
N GLN A 62 2.93 -22.07 1.48
CA GLN A 62 2.01 -23.06 2.02
C GLN A 62 1.26 -22.46 3.21
N LEU A 63 -0.07 -22.51 3.16
CA LEU A 63 -0.96 -22.04 4.21
C LEU A 63 -1.66 -23.24 4.84
N PHE A 64 -1.49 -23.35 6.16
CA PHE A 64 -2.08 -24.36 7.01
C PHE A 64 -3.20 -23.70 7.84
N PRO A 65 -4.47 -23.95 7.51
CA PRO A 65 -5.59 -23.27 8.15
C PRO A 65 -5.78 -23.70 9.61
N PRO A 66 -6.47 -22.90 10.45
CA PRO A 66 -6.74 -23.23 11.85
C PRO A 66 -7.68 -24.44 12.02
N LYS A 67 -8.52 -24.70 11.01
CA LYS A 67 -9.48 -25.82 10.97
C LYS A 67 -9.42 -26.48 9.60
N GLY A 68 -9.53 -27.80 9.58
CA GLY A 68 -9.48 -28.62 8.37
C GLY A 68 -8.07 -29.10 8.03
N ASP A 69 -8.03 -30.11 7.16
CA ASP A 69 -6.80 -30.76 6.70
C ASP A 69 -6.36 -30.29 5.31
N GLN A 70 -7.16 -29.45 4.65
CA GLN A 70 -6.80 -28.88 3.37
C GLN A 70 -5.69 -27.84 3.54
N THR A 71 -4.54 -28.13 2.96
CA THR A 71 -3.43 -27.18 2.80
C THR A 71 -3.60 -26.43 1.49
N TYR A 72 -3.36 -25.12 1.53
CA TYR A 72 -3.38 -24.26 0.35
C TYR A 72 -1.94 -23.96 -0.04
N SER A 73 -1.59 -24.11 -1.31
CA SER A 73 -0.23 -23.83 -1.77
C SER A 73 -0.23 -23.04 -3.07
N ILE A 74 0.80 -22.24 -3.24
CA ILE A 74 1.10 -21.56 -4.50
C ILE A 74 2.61 -21.50 -4.71
N SER A 75 3.03 -21.61 -5.97
CA SER A 75 4.38 -21.29 -6.41
C SER A 75 4.26 -20.26 -7.52
N HIS A 76 5.05 -19.19 -7.43
CA HIS A 76 5.06 -18.09 -8.40
C HIS A 76 6.49 -17.60 -8.60
N GLY A 77 6.88 -17.32 -9.84
CA GLY A 77 8.21 -16.82 -10.17
C GLY A 77 8.17 -15.69 -11.19
N GLU A 78 9.11 -14.75 -11.06
CA GLU A 78 9.32 -13.66 -12.03
C GLU A 78 10.83 -13.48 -12.27
N LYS A 79 11.19 -13.25 -13.55
CA LYS A 79 12.58 -12.98 -13.93
C LYS A 79 13.06 -11.68 -13.31
N VAL A 80 14.29 -11.67 -12.82
CA VAL A 80 14.92 -10.45 -12.29
C VAL A 80 15.66 -9.76 -13.42
N GLU A 81 15.20 -8.57 -13.78
CA GLU A 81 15.87 -7.71 -14.77
C GLU A 81 16.70 -6.61 -14.08
N GLU A 82 16.46 -6.38 -12.79
CA GLU A 82 17.04 -5.29 -12.03
C GLU A 82 18.36 -5.68 -11.36
N GLU A 83 19.47 -5.08 -11.81
CA GLU A 83 20.80 -5.27 -11.22
C GLU A 83 21.01 -4.44 -9.93
N ASP A 84 20.30 -3.33 -9.79
CA ASP A 84 20.37 -2.45 -8.60
C ASP A 84 19.77 -3.12 -7.37
N GLY A 85 20.48 -3.06 -6.23
CA GLY A 85 20.06 -3.72 -4.99
C GLY A 85 18.72 -3.22 -4.43
N VAL A 86 18.41 -1.93 -4.60
CA VAL A 86 17.14 -1.35 -4.12
C VAL A 86 15.98 -1.74 -5.04
N ALA A 87 16.18 -1.64 -6.36
CA ALA A 87 15.20 -2.05 -7.36
C ALA A 87 14.90 -3.55 -7.26
N ARG A 88 15.94 -4.39 -7.16
CA ARG A 88 15.81 -5.84 -6.96
C ARG A 88 15.03 -6.18 -5.70
N ARG A 89 15.29 -5.50 -4.57
CA ARG A 89 14.52 -5.72 -3.33
C ARG A 89 13.04 -5.38 -3.49
N LYS A 90 12.70 -4.31 -4.23
CA LYS A 90 11.30 -3.96 -4.54
C LYS A 90 10.65 -5.01 -5.43
N HIS A 91 11.38 -5.54 -6.40
CA HIS A 91 10.92 -6.63 -7.27
C HIS A 91 10.61 -7.89 -6.43
N CYS A 92 11.56 -8.38 -5.62
CA CYS A 92 11.36 -9.55 -4.77
C CYS A 92 10.16 -9.38 -3.82
N LYS A 93 10.02 -8.20 -3.21
CA LYS A 93 8.85 -7.87 -2.39
C LYS A 93 7.54 -8.01 -3.17
N ARG A 94 7.48 -7.51 -4.42
CA ARG A 94 6.30 -7.60 -5.28
C ARG A 94 5.94 -9.06 -5.57
N VAL A 95 6.92 -9.88 -5.96
CA VAL A 95 6.73 -11.32 -6.23
C VAL A 95 6.14 -12.02 -5.00
N MET A 96 6.71 -11.78 -3.82
CA MET A 96 6.23 -12.34 -2.56
C MET A 96 4.80 -11.88 -2.24
N ASN A 97 4.50 -10.58 -2.35
CA ASN A 97 3.15 -10.06 -2.11
C ASN A 97 2.12 -10.68 -3.06
N LYS A 98 2.46 -10.90 -4.33
CA LYS A 98 1.55 -11.54 -5.31
C LYS A 98 1.24 -12.98 -4.93
N GLY A 99 2.26 -13.76 -4.56
CA GLY A 99 2.07 -15.12 -4.07
C GLY A 99 1.20 -15.15 -2.81
N LEU A 100 1.52 -14.30 -1.83
CA LEU A 100 0.83 -14.24 -0.55
C LEU A 100 -0.64 -13.83 -0.72
N LEU A 101 -0.91 -12.83 -1.56
CA LEU A 101 -2.27 -12.40 -1.85
C LEU A 101 -3.07 -13.57 -2.44
N LYS A 102 -2.57 -14.20 -3.50
CA LYS A 102 -3.28 -15.28 -4.20
C LYS A 102 -3.61 -16.47 -3.29
N VAL A 103 -2.69 -16.90 -2.42
CA VAL A 103 -2.97 -18.02 -1.50
C VAL A 103 -4.02 -17.65 -0.45
N LEU A 104 -4.02 -16.39 0.02
CA LEU A 104 -5.01 -15.91 0.98
C LEU A 104 -6.38 -15.71 0.33
N GLU A 105 -6.45 -15.21 -0.90
CA GLU A 105 -7.69 -15.12 -1.68
C GLU A 105 -8.30 -16.51 -1.91
N HIS A 106 -7.47 -17.50 -2.25
CA HIS A 106 -7.91 -18.88 -2.40
C HIS A 106 -8.42 -19.48 -1.09
N TYR A 107 -7.74 -19.22 0.03
CA TYR A 107 -8.18 -19.69 1.35
C TYR A 107 -9.47 -19.01 1.83
N ALA A 108 -9.55 -17.69 1.72
CA ALA A 108 -10.66 -16.90 2.25
C ALA A 108 -11.87 -16.85 1.32
N GLY A 109 -11.72 -17.23 0.04
CA GLY A 109 -12.78 -17.15 -0.96
C GLY A 109 -13.19 -15.72 -1.30
N MET A 110 -12.29 -14.74 -1.08
CA MET A 110 -12.53 -13.32 -1.35
C MET A 110 -11.42 -12.75 -2.23
N VAL A 111 -11.78 -11.83 -3.12
CA VAL A 111 -10.81 -11.12 -3.98
C VAL A 111 -10.57 -9.73 -3.41
N GLN A 112 -9.31 -9.33 -3.30
CA GLN A 112 -8.92 -7.99 -2.89
C GLN A 112 -8.88 -7.06 -4.10
N PRO A 113 -9.79 -6.08 -4.21
CA PRO A 113 -9.96 -5.32 -5.45
C PRO A 113 -8.75 -4.42 -5.80
N TRP A 114 -7.95 -4.07 -4.80
CA TRP A 114 -6.73 -3.27 -4.93
C TRP A 114 -5.45 -4.12 -5.07
N GLY A 115 -5.57 -5.44 -5.13
CA GLY A 115 -4.44 -6.34 -5.27
C GLY A 115 -3.42 -6.18 -4.13
N ILE A 116 -2.14 -6.04 -4.50
CA ILE A 116 -1.03 -5.90 -3.54
C ILE A 116 -0.76 -4.45 -3.10
N LEU A 117 -1.63 -3.50 -3.47
CA LEU A 117 -1.44 -2.08 -3.12
C LEU A 117 -1.83 -1.81 -1.66
N THR A 118 -0.95 -2.16 -0.74
CA THR A 118 -1.11 -1.90 0.70
C THR A 118 -0.30 -0.70 1.16
N GLY A 119 -0.90 0.18 1.97
CA GLY A 119 -0.22 1.34 2.55
C GLY A 119 0.29 2.38 1.55
N ILE A 120 -0.15 2.32 0.28
CA ILE A 120 0.20 3.25 -0.79
C ILE A 120 -1.07 3.96 -1.26
N ARG A 121 -0.97 5.26 -1.56
CA ARG A 121 -2.03 5.99 -2.26
C ARG A 121 -2.09 5.51 -3.73
N PRO A 122 -3.11 4.77 -4.17
CA PRO A 122 -3.09 4.14 -5.49
C PRO A 122 -3.03 5.13 -6.66
N THR A 123 -3.60 6.33 -6.49
CA THR A 123 -3.54 7.39 -7.51
C THR A 123 -2.12 7.87 -7.78
N LYS A 124 -1.20 7.80 -6.78
CA LYS A 124 0.20 8.19 -6.98
C LYS A 124 0.86 7.30 -8.04
N LEU A 125 0.61 6.00 -7.99
CA LEU A 125 1.14 5.05 -8.96
C LEU A 125 0.63 5.35 -10.36
N MET A 126 -0.67 5.62 -10.51
CA MET A 126 -1.26 5.98 -11.80
C MET A 126 -0.65 7.29 -12.36
N HIS A 127 -0.48 8.32 -11.53
CA HIS A 127 0.21 9.55 -11.95
C HIS A 127 1.65 9.30 -12.40
N THR A 128 2.41 8.47 -11.67
CA THR A 128 3.78 8.11 -12.07
C THR A 128 3.81 7.47 -13.46
N LEU A 129 2.92 6.50 -13.73
CA LEU A 129 2.83 5.86 -15.04
C LEU A 129 2.49 6.87 -16.16
N VAL A 130 1.56 7.80 -15.90
CA VAL A 130 1.22 8.87 -16.85
C VAL A 130 2.41 9.80 -17.10
N GLN A 131 3.14 10.18 -16.05
CA GLN A 131 4.33 11.05 -16.16
C GLN A 131 5.49 10.38 -16.90
N GLU A 132 5.64 9.06 -16.79
CA GLU A 132 6.59 8.26 -17.56
C GLU A 132 6.19 8.11 -19.05
N GLY A 133 5.06 8.71 -19.47
CA GLY A 133 4.58 8.66 -20.84
C GLY A 133 3.94 7.32 -21.24
N LYS A 134 3.61 6.47 -20.26
CA LYS A 134 2.96 5.18 -20.50
C LYS A 134 1.59 5.40 -21.13
N LYS A 135 1.29 4.65 -22.19
CA LYS A 135 -0.06 4.67 -22.80
C LYS A 135 -1.07 4.10 -21.80
N SER A 136 -2.33 4.54 -21.87
CA SER A 136 -3.38 4.08 -20.94
C SER A 136 -3.46 2.54 -20.86
N GLU A 137 -3.39 1.84 -21.99
CA GLU A 137 -3.39 0.37 -22.02
C GLU A 137 -2.18 -0.26 -21.32
N GLU A 138 -0.99 0.34 -21.45
CA GLU A 138 0.22 -0.14 -20.77
C GLU A 138 0.12 0.08 -19.26
N ALA A 139 -0.38 1.24 -18.83
CA ALA A 139 -0.61 1.53 -17.41
C ALA A 139 -1.66 0.56 -16.80
N ARG A 140 -2.73 0.27 -17.55
CA ARG A 140 -3.75 -0.72 -17.19
C ARG A 140 -3.16 -2.12 -17.06
N HIS A 141 -2.32 -2.52 -18.01
CA HIS A 141 -1.64 -3.81 -17.98
C HIS A 141 -0.73 -3.93 -16.76
N ILE A 142 0.09 -2.92 -16.45
CA ILE A 142 0.96 -2.90 -15.26
C ILE A 142 0.14 -3.02 -13.97
N LEU A 143 -0.94 -2.24 -13.83
CA LEU A 143 -1.80 -2.30 -12.64
C LEU A 143 -2.47 -3.66 -12.46
N ARG A 144 -2.91 -4.27 -13.56
CA ARG A 144 -3.58 -5.57 -13.54
C ARG A 144 -2.59 -6.72 -13.27
N GLU A 145 -1.55 -6.83 -14.09
CA GLU A 145 -0.67 -8.00 -14.09
C GLU A 145 0.39 -7.92 -12.99
N GLU A 146 0.98 -6.74 -12.76
CA GLU A 146 2.03 -6.60 -11.76
C GLU A 146 1.48 -6.32 -10.35
N ARG A 147 0.35 -5.61 -10.26
CA ARG A 147 -0.20 -5.17 -8.97
C ARG A 147 -1.49 -5.87 -8.58
N LEU A 148 -2.03 -6.76 -9.42
CA LEU A 148 -3.26 -7.53 -9.20
C LEU A 148 -4.48 -6.64 -8.90
N VAL A 149 -4.49 -5.40 -9.42
CA VAL A 149 -5.63 -4.49 -9.26
C VAL A 149 -6.74 -4.92 -10.21
N THR A 150 -7.95 -5.01 -9.69
CA THR A 150 -9.11 -5.41 -10.50
C THR A 150 -9.44 -4.37 -11.58
N PRO A 151 -10.00 -4.78 -12.73
CA PRO A 151 -10.37 -3.85 -13.80
C PRO A 151 -11.24 -2.68 -13.34
N GLU A 152 -12.23 -2.93 -12.47
CA GLU A 152 -13.11 -1.90 -11.91
C GLU A 152 -12.32 -0.81 -11.15
N LYS A 153 -11.33 -1.19 -10.34
CA LYS A 153 -10.50 -0.22 -9.62
C LYS A 153 -9.52 0.51 -10.52
N ILE A 154 -9.06 -0.13 -11.59
CA ILE A 154 -8.25 0.55 -12.61
C ILE A 154 -9.08 1.61 -13.33
N ASP A 155 -10.32 1.31 -13.69
CA ASP A 155 -11.25 2.28 -14.30
C ASP A 155 -11.51 3.47 -13.37
N LEU A 156 -11.75 3.19 -12.09
CA LEU A 156 -11.90 4.24 -11.08
C LEU A 156 -10.65 5.11 -10.96
N LEU A 157 -9.45 4.51 -10.98
CA LEU A 157 -8.19 5.26 -10.95
C LEU A 157 -8.04 6.18 -12.15
N GLN A 158 -8.33 5.67 -13.35
CA GLN A 158 -8.27 6.47 -14.57
C GLN A 158 -9.24 7.65 -14.49
N GLN A 159 -10.49 7.43 -14.07
CA GLN A 159 -11.48 8.49 -13.91
C GLN A 159 -11.03 9.58 -12.92
N ILE A 160 -10.43 9.17 -11.79
CA ILE A 160 -9.91 10.12 -10.79
C ILE A 160 -8.77 10.95 -11.39
N VAL A 161 -7.79 10.31 -12.03
CA VAL A 161 -6.63 11.00 -12.63
C VAL A 161 -7.08 11.94 -13.76
N ASP A 162 -7.98 11.49 -14.64
CA ASP A 162 -8.53 12.31 -15.72
C ASP A 162 -9.27 13.53 -15.17
N ARG A 163 -10.05 13.34 -14.09
CA ARG A 163 -10.74 14.45 -13.43
C ARG A 163 -9.75 15.44 -12.83
N GLN A 164 -8.69 14.95 -12.18
CA GLN A 164 -7.65 15.80 -11.59
C GLN A 164 -6.92 16.60 -12.66
N LEU A 165 -6.51 15.97 -13.77
CA LEU A 165 -5.84 16.65 -14.88
C LEU A 165 -6.76 17.61 -15.63
N LYS A 166 -8.07 17.33 -15.69
CA LYS A 166 -9.05 18.29 -16.22
C LYS A 166 -9.15 19.55 -15.37
N VAL A 167 -9.02 19.43 -14.04
CA VAL A 167 -9.11 20.56 -13.10
C VAL A 167 -7.77 21.28 -12.98
N LEU A 168 -6.65 20.56 -13.06
CA LEU A 168 -5.27 21.05 -12.99
C LEU A 168 -4.48 20.52 -14.20
N PRO A 169 -4.61 21.14 -15.39
CA PRO A 169 -3.96 20.68 -16.62
C PRO A 169 -2.43 20.71 -16.56
N ASP A 170 -1.88 21.58 -15.72
CA ASP A 170 -0.48 21.83 -15.44
C ASP A 170 0.04 21.03 -14.23
N LEU A 171 -0.72 20.06 -13.69
CA LEU A 171 -0.37 19.29 -12.49
C LEU A 171 1.05 18.68 -12.52
N TYR A 172 1.58 18.38 -13.71
CA TYR A 172 2.91 17.81 -13.89
C TYR A 172 4.00 18.83 -14.23
N GLN A 173 3.63 20.09 -14.43
CA GLN A 173 4.50 21.18 -14.85
C GLN A 173 4.67 22.14 -13.67
N LEU A 174 5.38 21.69 -12.64
CA LEU A 174 5.77 22.58 -11.54
C LEU A 174 6.98 23.40 -11.96
N ASN A 175 6.84 24.72 -11.99
CA ASN A 175 7.94 25.62 -12.29
C ASN A 175 8.88 25.72 -11.09
N GLU A 176 10.18 25.98 -11.32
CA GLU A 176 11.17 26.17 -10.24
C GLU A 176 10.84 27.33 -9.29
N LYS A 177 9.92 28.21 -9.69
CA LYS A 177 9.45 29.37 -8.91
C LYS A 177 8.11 29.12 -8.21
N GLU A 178 7.55 27.92 -8.29
CA GLU A 178 6.28 27.59 -7.65
C GLU A 178 6.52 26.93 -6.30
N VAL A 179 5.68 27.29 -5.32
CA VAL A 179 5.71 26.72 -3.97
C VAL A 179 4.34 26.16 -3.63
N SER A 180 4.33 24.98 -3.00
CA SER A 180 3.11 24.38 -2.46
C SER A 180 2.92 24.85 -1.02
N ILE A 181 1.82 25.56 -0.76
CA ILE A 181 1.50 26.07 0.57
C ILE A 181 0.44 25.17 1.20
N TYR A 182 0.77 24.59 2.35
CA TYR A 182 -0.17 23.81 3.15
C TYR A 182 -0.63 24.64 4.36
N ILE A 183 -1.94 24.86 4.47
CA ILE A 183 -2.56 25.56 5.59
C ILE A 183 -3.34 24.55 6.43
N GLY A 184 -2.85 24.28 7.64
CA GLY A 184 -3.54 23.42 8.60
C GLY A 184 -4.71 24.15 9.25
N ILE A 185 -5.95 23.73 8.97
CA ILE A 185 -7.15 24.26 9.64
C ILE A 185 -7.57 23.26 10.74
N PRO A 186 -7.31 23.54 12.03
CA PRO A 186 -7.48 22.57 13.12
C PRO A 186 -8.91 22.54 13.68
N PHE A 187 -9.93 22.90 12.89
CA PHE A 187 -11.31 22.97 13.35
C PHE A 187 -12.20 22.05 12.52
N CYS A 188 -13.02 21.25 13.20
CA CYS A 188 -14.04 20.41 12.59
C CYS A 188 -15.40 20.67 13.25
N PRO A 189 -16.52 20.63 12.50
CA PRO A 189 -17.86 20.75 13.08
C PRO A 189 -18.10 19.76 14.23
N THR A 190 -17.62 18.53 14.05
CA THR A 190 -17.63 17.43 15.02
C THR A 190 -16.35 16.62 14.92
N LYS A 191 -15.90 16.01 16.02
CA LYS A 191 -14.77 15.07 16.00
C LYS A 191 -15.28 13.65 15.75
N CYS A 192 -14.88 13.03 14.64
CA CYS A 192 -15.23 11.63 14.36
C CYS A 192 -14.53 10.70 15.36
N ALA A 193 -15.19 9.59 15.73
CA ALA A 193 -14.66 8.62 16.68
C ALA A 193 -13.32 8.00 16.25
N TYR A 194 -13.08 7.91 14.94
CA TYR A 194 -11.86 7.36 14.33
C TYR A 194 -10.85 8.45 13.92
N CYS A 195 -11.11 9.73 14.23
CA CYS A 195 -10.26 10.82 13.75
C CYS A 195 -8.96 10.90 14.55
N THR A 196 -7.84 10.58 13.89
CA THR A 196 -6.48 10.77 14.40
C THR A 196 -5.90 12.14 14.08
N PHE A 197 -6.60 12.96 13.27
CA PHE A 197 -6.16 14.30 12.94
C PHE A 197 -6.24 15.20 14.17
N PRO A 198 -5.23 16.06 14.43
CA PRO A 198 -5.24 16.99 15.56
C PRO A 198 -6.19 18.16 15.29
N ALA A 199 -7.49 17.87 15.18
CA ALA A 199 -8.55 18.84 15.02
C ALA A 199 -9.41 18.93 16.27
N TYR A 200 -9.80 20.15 16.60
CA TYR A 200 -10.71 20.48 17.67
C TYR A 200 -12.15 20.50 17.17
N SER A 201 -13.07 20.02 18.00
CA SER A 201 -14.50 20.23 17.77
C SER A 201 -14.82 21.71 17.97
N ILE A 202 -15.51 22.30 17.01
CA ILE A 202 -15.97 23.70 17.09
C ILE A 202 -16.92 23.86 18.30
N GLN A 203 -17.69 22.83 18.64
CA GLN A 203 -18.54 22.81 19.83
C GLN A 203 -17.67 22.86 21.10
N GLY A 204 -17.45 24.07 21.63
CA GLY A 204 -16.61 24.35 22.80
C GLY A 204 -15.44 25.30 22.52
N GLN A 205 -15.04 25.47 21.26
CA GLN A 205 -13.87 26.28 20.87
C GLN A 205 -14.18 27.39 19.85
N ARG A 206 -15.45 27.71 19.60
CA ARG A 206 -15.86 28.80 18.69
C ARG A 206 -15.11 30.12 18.91
N LYS A 207 -14.82 30.45 20.17
CA LYS A 207 -14.09 31.67 20.55
C LYS A 207 -12.66 31.73 19.99
N LEU A 208 -12.08 30.61 19.58
CA LEU A 208 -10.74 30.52 19.00
C LEU A 208 -10.74 30.69 17.48
N ILE A 209 -11.90 30.65 16.81
CA ILE A 209 -11.99 30.77 15.35
C ILE A 209 -11.56 32.16 14.89
N ASP A 210 -12.17 33.21 15.44
CA ASP A 210 -11.86 34.59 15.01
C ASP A 210 -10.39 34.96 15.30
N PRO A 211 -9.81 34.66 16.48
CA PRO A 211 -8.39 34.85 16.73
C PRO A 211 -7.49 34.04 15.79
N PHE A 212 -7.83 32.77 15.51
CA PHE A 212 -7.05 31.95 14.59
C PHE A 212 -7.03 32.53 13.18
N ILE A 213 -8.18 32.96 12.66
CA ILE A 213 -8.27 33.56 11.33
C ILE A 213 -7.52 34.90 11.28
N ALA A 214 -7.55 35.70 12.35
CA ALA A 214 -6.78 36.95 12.43
C ALA A 214 -5.27 36.68 12.37
N LEU A 215 -4.77 35.73 13.16
CA LEU A 215 -3.36 35.36 13.19
C LEU A 215 -2.91 34.66 11.90
N LEU A 216 -3.75 33.81 11.31
CA LEU A 216 -3.45 33.16 10.03
C LEU A 216 -3.29 34.19 8.91
N LYS A 217 -4.09 35.26 8.91
CA LYS A 217 -3.92 36.37 7.94
C LYS A 217 -2.59 37.10 8.13
N GLU A 218 -2.17 37.30 9.38
CA GLU A 218 -0.88 37.91 9.70
C GLU A 218 0.28 37.01 9.26
N GLU A 219 0.21 35.71 9.54
CA GLU A 219 1.17 34.70 9.08
C GLU A 219 1.26 34.66 7.55
N ILE A 220 0.12 34.60 6.84
CA ILE A 220 0.08 34.61 5.37
C ILE A 220 0.75 35.88 4.82
N LYS A 221 0.54 37.04 5.45
CA LYS A 221 1.17 38.29 5.03
C LYS A 221 2.69 38.22 5.18
N LEU A 222 3.19 37.82 6.35
CA LEU A 222 4.62 37.72 6.63
C LEU A 222 5.31 36.67 5.74
N VAL A 223 4.69 35.51 5.56
CA VAL A 223 5.21 34.45 4.66
C VAL A 223 5.18 34.93 3.20
N GLY A 224 4.14 35.65 2.80
CA GLY A 224 4.06 36.25 1.47
C GLY A 224 5.15 37.31 1.21
N GLU A 225 5.54 38.08 2.23
CA GLU A 225 6.68 39.01 2.14
C GLU A 225 8.02 38.26 2.02
N TYR A 226 8.16 37.09 2.65
CA TYR A 226 9.35 36.26 2.56
C TYR A 226 9.49 35.51 1.22
N LEU A 227 8.37 35.11 0.61
CA LEU A 227 8.33 34.35 -0.64
C LEU A 227 8.43 35.23 -1.91
N ASN A 228 8.16 36.53 -1.79
CA ASN A 228 8.29 37.52 -2.89
C ASN A 228 9.72 38.07 -2.98
#